data_AF-A0A970WFK8-F1
#
_entry.id   AF-A0A970WFK8-F1
#
_cell.length_a   1.000
_cell.length_b   1.000
_cell.length_c   1.000
_cell.angle_alpha   90.00
_cell.angle_beta   90.00
_cell.angle_gamma   90.00
#
_symmetry.space_group_name_H-M   'P 1'
#
loop_
_entity.id
_entity.type
_entity.pdbx_description
1 polymer ?
#
loop_
_entity_poly.entity_id
_entity_poly.type
_entity_poly.pdbx_seq_one_letter_code
_entity_poly.pdbx_strand_id
1 'polypeptide(L)'
;MILRWLPCSLLLMGSLSAAETAETGPNDPVIRFDPVVQQIEGWTVHVDPALIDGQYAETEGRRALQMLGNHLERIAILMPPARLAQMQKLEIWIEREHPTLKSMQYHPNIDWLKSHGHDPRLAKKVHIPRAGALLDRQQMFKHPMVVLHELAHAYHDQVLRFDYPPIVQAYREAKEAGRYERVLLFTGEYVRHYALTDHKEYFAEGTEAYFYRNDFYPFVRAELKEHDPKLHTLLEEIWGPAR
;
A
#
# COMPACT_ATOMS: atom_id res chain seq x y z
N MET A 1 -17.89 -77.55 25.95
CA MET A 1 -17.00 -77.27 24.81
C MET A 1 -17.51 -76.01 24.12
N ILE A 2 -16.62 -75.02 23.89
CA ILE A 2 -16.80 -73.78 23.11
C ILE A 2 -17.62 -72.69 23.87
N LEU A 3 -17.01 -71.78 24.68
CA LEU A 3 -16.28 -70.53 24.34
C LEU A 3 -17.10 -69.66 23.35
N ARG A 4 -17.42 -68.36 23.46
CA ARG A 4 -16.88 -67.15 24.14
C ARG A 4 -17.75 -66.00 23.53
N TRP A 5 -18.37 -65.04 24.22
CA TRP A 5 -17.92 -63.65 24.45
C TRP A 5 -19.12 -62.77 24.91
N LEU A 6 -18.92 -61.98 25.98
CA LEU A 6 -19.65 -60.75 26.38
C LEU A 6 -19.24 -59.57 25.44
N PRO A 7 -19.93 -58.41 25.34
CA PRO A 7 -20.24 -57.50 26.48
C PRO A 7 -21.55 -56.64 26.31
N CYS A 8 -22.25 -56.15 27.35
CA CYS A 8 -21.98 -55.00 28.24
C CYS A 8 -21.34 -53.77 27.56
N SER A 9 -22.07 -52.65 27.40
CA SER A 9 -21.56 -51.26 27.56
C SER A 9 -22.61 -50.23 27.13
N LEU A 10 -23.09 -49.45 28.10
CA LEU A 10 -22.84 -48.00 28.31
C LEU A 10 -23.78 -47.06 27.52
N LEU A 11 -24.70 -46.44 28.27
CA LEU A 11 -25.27 -45.14 27.93
C LEU A 11 -24.15 -44.10 27.89
N LEU A 12 -23.93 -43.47 26.74
CA LEU A 12 -23.21 -42.20 26.65
C LEU A 12 -24.23 -41.05 26.80
N MET A 13 -24.20 -40.36 27.94
CA MET A 13 -24.71 -38.98 28.01
C MET A 13 -23.69 -38.10 27.29
N GLY A 14 -24.03 -37.62 26.11
CA GLY A 14 -23.26 -36.59 25.42
C GLY A 14 -23.47 -35.24 26.09
N SER A 15 -22.46 -34.76 26.80
CA SER A 15 -22.35 -33.36 27.21
C SER A 15 -22.11 -32.50 25.97
N LEU A 16 -23.13 -31.71 25.58
CA LEU A 16 -22.97 -30.61 24.63
C LEU A 16 -22.09 -29.54 25.29
N SER A 17 -20.80 -29.53 24.95
CA SER A 17 -19.95 -28.36 25.17
C SER A 17 -20.35 -27.32 24.13
N ALA A 18 -21.10 -26.32 24.55
CA ALA A 18 -21.29 -25.11 23.76
C ALA A 18 -19.92 -24.42 23.65
N ALA A 19 -19.36 -24.37 22.45
CA ALA A 19 -18.26 -23.47 22.16
C ALA A 19 -18.79 -22.05 22.37
N GLU A 20 -18.33 -21.39 23.43
CA GLU A 20 -18.50 -19.94 23.60
C GLU A 20 -17.86 -19.25 22.39
N THR A 21 -18.69 -18.79 21.48
CA THR A 21 -18.30 -17.72 20.56
C THR A 21 -18.05 -16.50 21.43
N ALA A 22 -16.78 -16.18 21.68
CA ALA A 22 -16.40 -14.92 22.29
C ALA A 22 -16.95 -13.79 21.41
N GLU A 23 -17.98 -13.10 21.90
CA GLU A 23 -18.44 -11.85 21.29
C GLU A 23 -17.31 -10.82 21.48
N THR A 24 -16.63 -10.50 20.39
CA THR A 24 -15.67 -9.39 20.34
C THR A 24 -16.40 -8.11 20.70
N GLY A 25 -16.02 -7.47 21.81
CA GLY A 25 -16.57 -6.18 22.19
C GLY A 25 -16.27 -5.11 21.13
N PRO A 26 -16.98 -3.98 21.12
CA PRO A 26 -16.83 -2.91 20.13
C PRO A 26 -15.45 -2.22 20.10
N ASN A 27 -14.47 -2.70 20.88
CA ASN A 27 -13.12 -2.14 21.01
C ASN A 27 -12.00 -3.18 20.91
N ASP A 28 -12.29 -4.46 20.65
CA ASP A 28 -11.22 -5.42 20.41
C ASP A 28 -10.64 -5.21 19.00
N PRO A 29 -9.31 -5.14 18.85
CA PRO A 29 -8.70 -4.96 17.55
C PRO A 29 -9.05 -6.13 16.64
N VAL A 30 -9.60 -5.83 15.47
CA VAL A 30 -9.96 -6.84 14.46
C VAL A 30 -8.66 -7.38 13.85
N ILE A 31 -8.07 -8.37 14.53
CA ILE A 31 -6.98 -9.17 13.99
C ILE A 31 -7.57 -10.06 12.90
N ARG A 32 -7.08 -9.91 11.67
CA ARG A 32 -7.68 -10.59 10.51
C ARG A 32 -7.04 -11.93 10.20
N PHE A 33 -5.72 -11.98 10.18
CA PHE A 33 -4.91 -13.17 9.94
C PHE A 33 -3.48 -12.90 10.38
N ASP A 34 -2.68 -13.94 10.62
CA ASP A 34 -1.24 -13.76 10.82
C ASP A 34 -0.51 -13.84 9.47
N PRO A 35 0.21 -12.77 9.06
CA PRO A 35 0.84 -12.73 7.75
C PRO A 35 2.05 -13.66 7.67
N VAL A 36 2.30 -14.19 6.47
CA VAL A 36 3.61 -14.75 6.11
C VAL A 36 4.52 -13.59 5.72
N VAL A 37 5.62 -13.40 6.43
CA VAL A 37 6.59 -12.34 6.13
C VAL A 37 7.56 -12.81 5.05
N GLN A 38 7.71 -12.04 3.97
CA GLN A 38 8.63 -12.31 2.87
C GLN A 38 9.52 -11.10 2.55
N GLN A 39 10.70 -11.37 2.01
CA GLN A 39 11.56 -10.35 1.43
C GLN A 39 11.34 -10.31 -0.08
N ILE A 40 10.89 -9.17 -0.61
CA ILE A 40 10.65 -8.98 -2.05
C ILE A 40 11.39 -7.71 -2.48
N GLU A 41 12.37 -7.87 -3.38
CA GLU A 41 13.22 -6.77 -3.88
C GLU A 41 13.88 -5.91 -2.78
N GLY A 42 14.11 -6.50 -1.59
CA GLY A 42 14.70 -5.85 -0.42
C GLY A 42 13.70 -5.19 0.54
N TRP A 43 12.40 -5.18 0.22
CA TRP A 43 11.34 -4.77 1.14
C TRP A 43 10.86 -5.95 1.98
N THR A 44 10.49 -5.66 3.23
CA THR A 44 9.70 -6.56 4.07
C THR A 44 8.23 -6.45 3.71
N VAL A 45 7.64 -7.57 3.27
CA VAL A 45 6.25 -7.68 2.83
C VAL A 45 5.50 -8.66 3.72
N HIS A 46 4.42 -8.19 4.35
CA HIS A 46 3.49 -8.99 5.13
C HIS A 46 2.39 -9.51 4.20
N VAL A 47 2.39 -10.82 3.94
CA VAL A 47 1.53 -11.45 2.93
C VAL A 47 0.41 -12.24 3.58
N ASP A 48 -0.81 -12.02 3.14
CA ASP A 48 -1.96 -12.89 3.44
C ASP A 48 -1.64 -14.36 3.08
N PRO A 49 -1.72 -15.31 4.04
CA PRO A 49 -1.42 -16.72 3.80
C PRO A 49 -2.18 -17.32 2.61
N ALA A 50 -3.37 -16.82 2.29
CA ALA A 50 -4.16 -17.29 1.14
C ALA A 50 -3.49 -17.02 -0.22
N LEU A 51 -2.50 -16.12 -0.28
CA LEU A 51 -1.69 -15.86 -1.48
C LEU A 51 -0.49 -16.80 -1.61
N ILE A 52 -0.14 -17.53 -0.53
CA ILE A 52 1.04 -18.40 -0.46
C ILE A 52 0.66 -19.87 -0.47
N ASP A 53 -0.45 -20.22 0.19
CA ASP A 53 -0.95 -21.59 0.29
C ASP A 53 -2.46 -21.65 0.00
N GLY A 54 -2.94 -22.84 -0.36
CA GLY A 54 -4.32 -23.09 -0.71
C GLY A 54 -4.67 -22.76 -2.16
N GLN A 55 -5.97 -22.67 -2.45
CA GLN A 55 -6.49 -22.68 -3.83
C GLN A 55 -6.07 -21.48 -4.69
N TYR A 56 -5.66 -20.36 -4.08
CA TYR A 56 -5.29 -19.14 -4.80
C TYR A 56 -3.78 -18.99 -5.02
N ALA A 57 -2.95 -19.79 -4.34
CA ALA A 57 -1.49 -19.66 -4.36
C ALA A 57 -0.91 -19.69 -5.78
N GLU A 58 -1.22 -20.71 -6.57
CA GLU A 58 -0.65 -20.89 -7.91
C GLU A 58 -1.27 -20.01 -9.01
N THR A 59 -2.37 -19.32 -8.70
CA THR A 59 -3.15 -18.52 -9.64
C THR A 59 -3.01 -17.03 -9.35
N GLU A 60 -3.84 -16.49 -8.48
CA GLU A 60 -3.84 -15.07 -8.10
C GLU A 60 -2.60 -14.71 -7.28
N GLY A 61 -2.27 -15.52 -6.27
CA GLY A 61 -1.18 -15.28 -5.32
C GLY A 61 0.17 -15.09 -6.01
N ARG A 62 0.61 -16.13 -6.73
CA ARG A 62 1.87 -16.13 -7.47
C ARG A 62 1.96 -14.95 -8.45
N ARG A 63 0.89 -14.66 -9.19
CA ARG A 63 0.89 -13.56 -10.17
C ARG A 63 0.93 -12.19 -9.50
N ALA A 64 0.15 -11.97 -8.45
CA ALA A 64 0.11 -10.71 -7.74
C ALA A 64 1.44 -10.40 -7.04
N LEU A 65 2.06 -11.40 -6.40
CA LEU A 65 3.39 -11.24 -5.78
C LEU A 65 4.50 -11.02 -6.81
N GLN A 66 4.44 -11.70 -7.96
CA GLN A 66 5.33 -11.41 -9.09
C GLN A 66 5.16 -9.97 -9.60
N MET A 67 3.92 -9.48 -9.70
CA MET A 67 3.66 -8.11 -10.13
C MET A 67 4.09 -7.08 -9.07
N LEU A 68 3.90 -7.36 -7.78
CA LEU A 68 4.44 -6.55 -6.71
C LEU A 68 5.98 -6.47 -6.81
N GLY A 69 6.64 -7.61 -7.02
CA GLY A 69 8.08 -7.66 -7.32
C GLY A 69 8.46 -6.76 -8.49
N ASN A 70 7.70 -6.79 -9.60
CA ASN A 70 7.95 -5.91 -10.74
C ASN A 70 7.84 -4.41 -10.39
N HIS A 71 6.83 -4.01 -9.61
CA HIS A 71 6.73 -2.63 -9.13
C HIS A 71 7.94 -2.23 -8.30
N LEU A 72 8.34 -3.08 -7.34
CA LEU A 72 9.44 -2.80 -6.42
C LEU A 72 10.81 -2.81 -7.12
N GLU A 73 11.02 -3.71 -8.07
CA GLU A 73 12.25 -3.77 -8.87
C GLU A 73 12.42 -2.50 -9.69
N ARG A 74 11.35 -2.00 -10.32
CA ARG A 74 11.38 -0.71 -11.03
C ARG A 74 11.77 0.43 -10.10
N ILE A 75 11.22 0.48 -8.89
CA ILE A 75 11.56 1.49 -7.88
C ILE A 75 13.04 1.36 -7.48
N ALA A 76 13.52 0.13 -7.26
CA ALA A 76 14.91 -0.13 -6.89
C ALA A 76 15.90 0.31 -7.98
N ILE A 77 15.58 0.09 -9.26
CA ILE A 77 16.40 0.52 -10.40
C ILE A 77 16.45 2.05 -10.50
N LEU A 78 15.31 2.72 -10.29
CA LEU A 78 15.19 4.17 -10.50
C LEU A 78 15.80 5.01 -9.37
N MET A 79 15.95 4.45 -8.17
CA MET A 79 16.29 5.22 -6.97
C MET A 79 17.78 5.11 -6.60
N PRO A 80 18.45 6.22 -6.23
CA PRO A 80 19.84 6.18 -5.76
C PRO A 80 20.02 5.24 -4.55
N PRO A 81 21.13 4.49 -4.44
CA PRO A 81 21.28 3.42 -3.44
C PRO A 81 21.05 3.85 -1.99
N ALA A 82 21.51 5.06 -1.61
CA ALA A 82 21.32 5.58 -0.25
C ALA A 82 19.84 5.84 0.08
N ARG A 83 19.05 6.31 -0.89
CA ARG A 83 17.60 6.53 -0.72
C ARG A 83 16.83 5.22 -0.80
N LEU A 84 17.22 4.33 -1.70
CA LEU A 84 16.66 2.98 -1.78
C LEU A 84 16.77 2.25 -0.43
N ALA A 85 17.93 2.31 0.22
CA ALA A 85 18.14 1.69 1.54
C ALA A 85 17.25 2.27 2.65
N GLN A 86 16.79 3.53 2.53
CA GLN A 86 15.78 4.10 3.43
C GLN A 86 14.38 3.62 3.04
N MET A 87 14.07 3.60 1.74
CA MET A 87 12.79 3.16 1.19
C MET A 87 12.47 1.71 1.53
N GLN A 88 13.46 0.82 1.48
CA GLN A 88 13.34 -0.61 1.78
C GLN A 88 13.04 -0.92 3.26
N LYS A 89 13.18 0.07 4.15
CA LYS A 89 12.75 -0.06 5.56
C LYS A 89 11.26 0.16 5.75
N LEU A 90 10.57 0.70 4.75
CA LEU A 90 9.13 0.94 4.80
C LEU A 90 8.42 -0.37 4.47
N GLU A 91 7.56 -0.83 5.36
CA GLU A 91 6.95 -2.14 5.22
C GLU A 91 5.68 -2.09 4.37
N ILE A 92 5.42 -3.18 3.64
CA ILE A 92 4.25 -3.35 2.80
C ILE A 92 3.39 -4.49 3.37
N TRP A 93 2.07 -4.34 3.32
CA TRP A 93 1.10 -5.37 3.67
C TRP A 93 0.20 -5.64 2.47
N ILE A 94 0.09 -6.90 2.05
CA ILE A 94 -0.74 -7.30 0.92
C ILE A 94 -1.74 -8.37 1.34
N GLU A 95 -2.98 -8.16 0.95
CA GLU A 95 -4.08 -9.09 1.18
C GLU A 95 -4.64 -9.64 -0.13
N ARG A 96 -5.21 -10.84 -0.09
CA ARG A 96 -5.98 -11.33 -1.23
C ARG A 96 -7.20 -10.45 -1.46
N GLU A 97 -8.00 -10.27 -0.43
CA GLU A 97 -9.21 -9.43 -0.45
C GLU A 97 -9.55 -8.92 0.95
N HIS A 98 -9.48 -7.60 1.13
CA HIS A 98 -9.94 -6.91 2.32
C HIS A 98 -11.46 -6.64 2.23
N PRO A 99 -12.28 -6.88 3.29
CA PRO A 99 -13.72 -6.80 3.21
C PRO A 99 -14.22 -5.38 2.89
N THR A 100 -13.61 -4.36 3.50
CA THR A 100 -14.05 -2.96 3.40
C THR A 100 -13.10 -2.04 2.64
N LEU A 101 -11.81 -2.02 2.96
CA LEU A 101 -10.79 -1.25 2.20
C LEU A 101 -10.57 -1.82 0.78
N LYS A 102 -10.42 -0.95 -0.22
CA LYS A 102 -10.34 -1.36 -1.63
C LYS A 102 -9.20 -0.73 -2.43
N SER A 103 -8.82 0.51 -2.12
CA SER A 103 -7.72 1.23 -2.77
C SER A 103 -6.41 0.95 -2.05
N MET A 104 -5.30 0.92 -2.79
CA MET A 104 -3.98 0.94 -2.16
C MET A 104 -3.87 2.23 -1.35
N GLN A 105 -3.28 2.13 -0.15
CA GLN A 105 -3.22 3.26 0.78
C GLN A 105 -2.14 3.05 1.84
N TYR A 106 -1.51 4.13 2.26
CA TYR A 106 -0.67 4.20 3.45
C TYR A 106 -1.49 4.52 4.71
N HIS A 107 -1.20 3.85 5.84
CA HIS A 107 -1.90 4.07 7.10
C HIS A 107 -1.02 4.76 8.15
N PRO A 108 -1.08 6.09 8.31
CA PRO A 108 -0.22 6.81 9.25
C PRO A 108 -0.64 6.66 10.72
N ASN A 109 -1.91 6.33 11.00
CA ASN A 109 -2.51 6.45 12.33
C ASN A 109 -3.18 5.14 12.79
N ILE A 110 -2.67 4.58 13.89
CA ILE A 110 -3.20 3.36 14.52
C ILE A 110 -4.58 3.56 15.16
N ASP A 111 -4.89 4.76 15.67
CA ASP A 111 -6.17 5.05 16.31
C ASP A 111 -7.29 5.15 15.28
N TRP A 112 -6.97 5.65 14.07
CA TRP A 112 -7.90 5.62 12.95
C TRP A 112 -8.25 4.17 12.57
N LEU A 113 -7.25 3.29 12.46
CA LEU A 113 -7.47 1.87 12.19
C LEU A 113 -8.39 1.22 13.23
N LYS A 114 -8.11 1.42 14.52
CA LYS A 114 -8.93 0.87 15.62
C LYS A 114 -10.36 1.39 15.58
N SER A 115 -10.55 2.71 15.45
CA SER A 115 -11.88 3.34 15.44
C SER A 115 -12.74 2.97 14.22
N HIS A 116 -12.12 2.46 13.14
CA HIS A 116 -12.80 2.02 11.93
C HIS A 116 -12.83 0.49 11.78
N GLY A 117 -12.46 -0.26 12.83
CA GLY A 117 -12.53 -1.72 12.85
C GLY A 117 -11.54 -2.40 11.90
N HIS A 118 -10.35 -1.81 11.75
CA HIS A 118 -9.26 -2.37 10.94
C HIS A 118 -8.13 -2.90 11.82
N ASP A 119 -7.33 -3.81 11.26
CA ASP A 119 -6.19 -4.41 11.95
C ASP A 119 -5.15 -3.33 12.30
N PRO A 120 -4.87 -3.09 13.60
CA PRO A 120 -3.92 -2.05 14.00
C PRO A 120 -2.49 -2.29 13.52
N ARG A 121 -2.15 -3.53 13.13
CA ARG A 121 -0.82 -3.89 12.61
C ARG A 121 -0.56 -3.29 11.22
N LEU A 122 -1.59 -2.80 10.53
CA LEU A 122 -1.46 -2.03 9.28
C LEU A 122 -0.80 -0.65 9.52
N ALA A 123 -0.75 -0.16 10.76
CA ALA A 123 -0.15 1.12 11.08
C ALA A 123 1.30 1.21 10.57
N LYS A 124 1.60 2.35 9.94
CA LYS A 124 2.89 2.69 9.31
C LYS A 124 3.30 1.75 8.17
N LYS A 125 2.35 1.07 7.53
CA LYS A 125 2.58 0.23 6.35
C LYS A 125 1.86 0.76 5.12
N VAL A 126 2.46 0.51 3.95
CA VAL A 126 1.76 0.59 2.67
C VAL A 126 0.86 -0.63 2.56
N HIS A 127 -0.43 -0.44 2.34
CA HIS A 127 -1.41 -1.50 2.29
C HIS A 127 -1.93 -1.68 0.86
N ILE A 128 -1.87 -2.92 0.38
CA ILE A 128 -2.50 -3.39 -0.85
C ILE A 128 -3.68 -4.29 -0.42
N PRO A 129 -4.91 -3.75 -0.29
CA PRO A 129 -6.02 -4.50 0.28
C PRO A 129 -6.55 -5.60 -0.64
N ARG A 130 -6.19 -5.56 -1.92
CA ARG A 130 -6.63 -6.52 -2.93
C ARG A 130 -5.49 -6.84 -3.86
N ALA A 131 -4.93 -8.04 -3.75
CA ALA A 131 -3.83 -8.51 -4.59
C ALA A 131 -4.18 -8.45 -6.07
N GLY A 132 -5.41 -8.80 -6.44
CA GLY A 132 -5.91 -8.75 -7.81
C GLY A 132 -5.86 -7.35 -8.46
N ALA A 133 -5.86 -6.26 -7.67
CA ALA A 133 -5.76 -4.90 -8.22
C ALA A 133 -4.39 -4.60 -8.86
N LEU A 134 -3.32 -5.32 -8.48
CA LEU A 134 -2.02 -5.23 -9.16
C LEU A 134 -2.07 -5.82 -10.57
N LEU A 135 -3.01 -6.72 -10.84
CA LEU A 135 -3.19 -7.39 -12.13
C LEU A 135 -4.24 -6.71 -12.99
N ASP A 136 -4.91 -5.67 -12.48
CA ASP A 136 -5.97 -4.98 -13.18
C ASP A 136 -5.40 -4.09 -14.29
N ARG A 137 -5.82 -4.35 -15.52
CA ARG A 137 -5.32 -3.66 -16.71
C ARG A 137 -5.66 -2.17 -16.68
N GLN A 138 -6.86 -1.79 -16.23
CA GLN A 138 -7.27 -0.40 -16.20
C GLN A 138 -6.47 0.37 -15.15
N GLN A 139 -6.23 -0.22 -13.98
CA GLN A 139 -5.39 0.33 -12.93
C GLN A 139 -3.96 0.54 -13.41
N MET A 140 -3.38 -0.40 -14.17
CA MET A 140 -2.04 -0.21 -14.75
C MET A 140 -1.97 0.95 -15.74
N PHE A 141 -3.03 1.17 -16.55
CA PHE A 141 -3.09 2.32 -17.45
C PHE A 141 -3.28 3.63 -16.73
N LYS A 142 -4.11 3.64 -15.68
CA LYS A 142 -4.36 4.80 -14.84
C LYS A 142 -3.09 5.14 -14.06
N HIS A 143 -2.72 4.32 -13.09
CA HIS A 143 -1.80 4.69 -12.00
C HIS A 143 -0.61 3.72 -11.93
N PRO A 144 0.35 3.79 -12.88
CA PRO A 144 1.39 2.77 -13.07
C PRO A 144 2.43 2.75 -11.95
N MET A 145 2.50 3.82 -11.14
CA MET A 145 3.41 3.99 -10.01
C MET A 145 2.68 4.09 -8.68
N VAL A 146 1.44 3.57 -8.58
CA VAL A 146 0.65 3.58 -7.33
C VAL A 146 1.41 3.02 -6.12
N VAL A 147 2.23 1.98 -6.29
CA VAL A 147 3.05 1.45 -5.17
C VAL A 147 4.11 2.46 -4.72
N LEU A 148 4.72 3.19 -5.66
CA LEU A 148 5.65 4.28 -5.33
C LEU A 148 4.93 5.46 -4.68
N HIS A 149 3.70 5.77 -5.11
CA HIS A 149 2.86 6.79 -4.50
C HIS A 149 2.66 6.53 -3.01
N GLU A 150 2.21 5.33 -2.66
CA GLU A 150 2.00 4.96 -1.25
C GLU A 150 3.30 4.89 -0.46
N LEU A 151 4.39 4.42 -1.08
CA LEU A 151 5.72 4.46 -0.47
C LEU A 151 6.21 5.90 -0.26
N ALA A 152 5.86 6.85 -1.14
CA ALA A 152 6.17 8.26 -0.96
C ALA A 152 5.41 8.84 0.24
N HIS A 153 4.14 8.49 0.45
CA HIS A 153 3.43 8.83 1.68
C HIS A 153 4.13 8.26 2.92
N ALA A 154 4.52 6.98 2.87
CA ALA A 154 5.22 6.32 3.97
C ALA A 154 6.57 6.99 4.28
N TYR A 155 7.33 7.39 3.26
CA TYR A 155 8.59 8.10 3.40
C TYR A 155 8.40 9.52 3.96
N HIS A 156 7.39 10.23 3.47
CA HIS A 156 7.05 11.56 3.95
C HIS A 156 6.69 11.52 5.44
N ASP A 157 5.93 10.53 5.90
CA ASP A 157 5.63 10.35 7.33
C ASP A 157 6.86 9.94 8.14
N GLN A 158 7.50 8.84 7.76
CA GLN A 158 8.43 8.13 8.64
C GLN A 158 9.87 8.64 8.56
N VAL A 159 10.24 9.30 7.47
CA VAL A 159 11.61 9.80 7.25
C VAL A 159 11.67 11.32 7.31
N LEU A 160 10.78 12.01 6.60
CA LEU A 160 10.77 13.48 6.57
C LEU A 160 9.94 14.09 7.70
N ARG A 161 8.87 13.40 8.10
CA ARG A 161 7.68 13.89 8.81
C ARG A 161 6.78 14.75 7.93
N PHE A 162 5.46 14.59 8.03
CA PHE A 162 4.50 15.29 7.18
C PHE A 162 4.57 16.83 7.29
N ASP A 163 5.09 17.34 8.39
CA ASP A 163 5.30 18.78 8.60
C ASP A 163 6.62 19.30 8.00
N TYR A 164 7.32 18.50 7.19
CA TYR A 164 8.58 18.89 6.55
C TYR A 164 8.44 20.22 5.79
N PRO A 165 9.02 21.33 6.30
CA PRO A 165 8.66 22.67 5.85
C PRO A 165 8.87 22.93 4.35
N PRO A 166 9.93 22.41 3.69
CA PRO A 166 10.12 22.59 2.25
C PRO A 166 8.95 22.08 1.39
N ILE A 167 8.37 20.92 1.72
CA ILE A 167 7.22 20.37 0.99
C ILE A 167 5.98 21.22 1.24
N VAL A 168 5.71 21.57 2.52
CA VAL A 168 4.54 22.38 2.89
C VAL A 168 4.58 23.75 2.20
N GLN A 169 5.76 24.38 2.14
CA GLN A 169 5.94 25.66 1.48
C GLN A 169 5.79 25.57 -0.04
N ALA A 170 6.44 24.59 -0.68
CA ALA A 170 6.30 24.37 -2.13
C ALA A 170 4.84 24.12 -2.53
N TYR A 171 4.11 23.30 -1.77
CA TYR A 171 2.68 23.07 -1.97
C TYR A 171 1.85 24.36 -1.89
N ARG A 172 2.07 25.20 -0.88
CA ARG A 172 1.34 26.47 -0.72
C ARG A 172 1.55 27.39 -1.90
N GLU A 173 2.80 27.58 -2.33
CA GLU A 173 3.14 28.42 -3.49
C GLU A 173 2.59 27.85 -4.81
N ALA A 174 2.60 26.52 -4.97
CA ALA A 174 1.99 25.84 -6.11
C ALA A 174 0.47 26.07 -6.18
N LYS A 175 -0.20 25.97 -5.04
CA LYS A 175 -1.64 26.21 -4.89
C LYS A 175 -2.01 27.67 -5.13
N GLU A 176 -1.30 28.61 -4.52
CA GLU A 176 -1.53 30.06 -4.69
C GLU A 176 -1.33 30.51 -6.14
N ALA A 177 -0.36 29.93 -6.84
CA ALA A 177 -0.13 30.22 -8.25
C ALA A 177 -1.13 29.54 -9.21
N GLY A 178 -2.03 28.68 -8.70
CA GLY A 178 -3.04 27.99 -9.51
C GLY A 178 -2.46 26.99 -10.52
N ARG A 179 -1.20 26.56 -10.37
CA ARG A 179 -0.48 25.71 -11.35
C ARG A 179 -1.27 24.44 -11.71
N TYR A 180 -1.93 23.88 -10.72
CA TYR A 180 -2.56 22.57 -10.77
C TYR A 180 -4.11 22.62 -10.85
N GLU A 181 -4.71 23.80 -11.01
CA GLU A 181 -6.18 23.95 -11.00
C GLU A 181 -6.84 23.36 -12.25
N ARG A 182 -6.11 23.28 -13.37
CA ARG A 182 -6.62 22.70 -14.62
C ARG A 182 -5.48 22.07 -15.42
N VAL A 183 -5.32 20.76 -15.31
CA VAL A 183 -4.28 19.95 -15.96
C VAL A 183 -4.89 18.78 -16.72
N LEU A 184 -4.12 18.17 -17.62
CA LEU A 184 -4.55 16.94 -18.28
C LEU A 184 -4.54 15.75 -17.32
N LEU A 185 -5.60 14.95 -17.34
CA LEU A 185 -5.66 13.61 -16.78
C LEU A 185 -5.13 12.60 -17.82
N PHE A 186 -4.72 11.41 -17.40
CA PHE A 186 -4.30 10.32 -18.30
C PHE A 186 -5.34 9.94 -19.37
N THR A 187 -6.60 10.31 -19.18
CA THR A 187 -7.70 10.16 -20.14
C THR A 187 -7.69 11.20 -21.26
N GLY A 188 -6.90 12.27 -21.12
CA GLY A 188 -6.89 13.45 -21.99
C GLY A 188 -7.88 14.55 -21.58
N GLU A 189 -8.67 14.35 -20.53
CA GLU A 189 -9.59 15.37 -20.00
C GLU A 189 -8.86 16.40 -19.13
N TYR A 190 -9.35 17.63 -19.11
CA TYR A 190 -8.83 18.65 -18.20
C TYR A 190 -9.57 18.63 -16.87
N VAL A 191 -8.83 18.41 -15.80
CA VAL A 191 -9.34 18.28 -14.42
C VAL A 191 -8.50 19.10 -13.45
N ARG A 192 -9.01 19.30 -12.23
CA ARG A 192 -8.20 19.80 -11.12
C ARG A 192 -7.28 18.69 -10.64
N HIS A 193 -5.98 18.94 -10.53
CA HIS A 193 -5.01 17.91 -10.16
C HIS A 193 -5.24 17.41 -8.74
N TYR A 194 -5.06 16.10 -8.53
CA TYR A 194 -5.17 15.46 -7.22
C TYR A 194 -4.15 15.99 -6.18
N ALA A 195 -2.96 16.44 -6.62
CA ALA A 195 -1.95 17.11 -5.82
C ALA A 195 -2.46 18.32 -5.02
N LEU A 196 -3.59 18.93 -5.42
CA LEU A 196 -4.18 20.05 -4.69
C LEU A 196 -5.03 19.65 -3.48
N THR A 197 -5.21 18.36 -3.20
CA THR A 197 -5.88 17.85 -2.00
C THR A 197 -5.12 18.27 -0.75
N ASP A 198 -3.84 17.90 -0.63
CA ASP A 198 -2.94 18.40 0.42
C ASP A 198 -1.46 18.28 0.02
N HIS A 199 -0.56 18.71 0.90
CA HIS A 199 0.89 18.68 0.68
C HIS A 199 1.48 17.26 0.63
N LYS A 200 0.78 16.23 1.12
CA LYS A 200 1.20 14.83 1.05
C LYS A 200 0.95 14.28 -0.35
N GLU A 201 -0.23 14.58 -0.90
CA GLU A 201 -0.59 14.24 -2.28
C GLU A 201 0.31 14.98 -3.28
N TYR A 202 0.56 16.27 -3.05
CA TYR A 202 1.52 17.04 -3.85
C TYR A 202 2.92 16.40 -3.91
N PHE A 203 3.41 15.87 -2.78
CA PHE A 203 4.68 15.17 -2.73
C PHE A 203 4.64 13.81 -3.44
N ALA A 204 3.58 13.01 -3.25
CA ALA A 204 3.46 11.68 -3.83
C ALA A 204 3.29 11.74 -5.35
N GLU A 205 2.37 12.56 -5.85
CA GLU A 205 2.15 12.82 -7.27
C GLU A 205 3.42 13.34 -7.97
N GLY A 206 4.10 14.30 -7.34
CA GLY A 206 5.38 14.82 -7.81
C GLY A 206 6.45 13.74 -7.90
N THR A 207 6.50 12.83 -6.92
CA THR A 207 7.46 11.72 -6.87
C THR A 207 7.22 10.73 -8.02
N GLU A 208 5.96 10.47 -8.39
CA GLU A 208 5.65 9.65 -9.56
C GLU A 208 6.17 10.27 -10.86
N ALA A 209 5.88 11.55 -11.08
CA ALA A 209 6.37 12.28 -12.24
C ALA A 209 7.90 12.36 -12.28
N TYR A 210 8.55 12.51 -11.11
CA TYR A 210 10.01 12.62 -11.01
C TYR A 210 10.75 11.34 -11.44
N PHE A 211 10.24 10.18 -11.03
CA PHE A 211 10.89 8.90 -11.32
C PHE A 211 10.37 8.20 -12.57
N TYR A 212 9.09 8.35 -12.90
CA TYR A 212 8.48 7.63 -14.02
C TYR A 212 7.30 8.40 -14.63
N ARG A 213 6.08 7.83 -14.59
CA ARG A 213 4.88 8.36 -15.21
C ARG A 213 3.79 8.55 -14.17
N ASN A 214 3.32 9.78 -13.99
CA ASN A 214 2.13 10.12 -13.21
C ASN A 214 0.84 9.96 -14.03
N ASP A 215 -0.33 9.96 -13.39
CA ASP A 215 -1.64 9.90 -14.06
C ASP A 215 -2.30 11.29 -14.26
N PHE A 216 -1.71 12.33 -13.70
CA PHE A 216 -2.02 13.74 -13.99
C PHE A 216 -0.79 14.45 -14.56
N TYR A 217 -1.01 15.43 -15.46
CA TYR A 217 0.05 16.31 -15.91
C TYR A 217 0.55 17.20 -14.75
N PRO A 218 1.86 17.33 -14.51
CA PRO A 218 2.97 16.82 -15.33
C PRO A 218 3.13 15.30 -15.22
N PHE A 219 3.14 14.62 -16.36
CA PHE A 219 3.18 13.16 -16.43
C PHE A 219 4.59 12.63 -16.22
N VAL A 220 5.62 13.36 -16.63
CA VAL A 220 7.02 12.93 -16.57
C VAL A 220 7.93 14.03 -16.03
N ARG A 221 9.16 13.66 -15.65
CA ARG A 221 10.10 14.59 -14.98
C ARG A 221 10.40 15.85 -15.77
N ALA A 222 10.52 15.75 -17.10
CA ALA A 222 10.79 16.91 -17.94
C ALA A 222 9.65 17.93 -17.86
N GLU A 223 8.41 17.46 -17.93
CA GLU A 223 7.22 18.30 -17.78
C GLU A 223 7.12 18.87 -16.36
N LEU A 224 7.46 18.08 -15.34
CA LEU A 224 7.50 18.54 -13.95
C LEU A 224 8.50 19.70 -13.80
N LYS A 225 9.68 19.59 -14.42
CA LYS A 225 10.70 20.64 -14.38
C LYS A 225 10.22 21.94 -15.02
N GLU A 226 9.45 21.87 -16.09
CA GLU A 226 8.90 23.05 -16.76
C GLU A 226 7.71 23.64 -16.00
N HIS A 227 6.82 22.79 -15.51
CA HIS A 227 5.56 23.19 -14.89
C HIS A 227 5.71 23.65 -13.43
N ASP A 228 6.48 22.89 -12.64
CA ASP A 228 6.81 23.19 -11.25
C ASP A 228 8.32 22.95 -10.98
N PRO A 229 9.19 23.86 -11.44
CA PRO A 229 10.63 23.75 -11.24
C PRO A 229 11.03 23.69 -9.76
N LYS A 230 10.23 24.29 -8.87
CA LYS A 230 10.50 24.29 -7.43
C LYS A 230 10.31 22.89 -6.86
N LEU A 231 9.20 22.23 -7.20
CA LEU A 231 8.99 20.83 -6.82
C LEU A 231 10.07 19.94 -7.42
N HIS A 232 10.41 20.11 -8.70
CA HIS A 232 11.47 19.33 -9.33
C HIS A 232 12.78 19.42 -8.55
N THR A 233 13.25 20.63 -8.24
CA THR A 233 14.49 20.83 -7.46
C THR A 233 14.39 20.21 -6.07
N LEU A 234 13.26 20.39 -5.38
CA LEU A 234 13.05 19.79 -4.06
C LEU A 234 13.09 18.25 -4.11
N LEU A 235 12.49 17.64 -5.12
CA LEU A 235 12.52 16.19 -5.29
C LEU A 235 13.93 15.69 -5.62
N GLU A 236 14.73 16.44 -6.39
CA GLU A 236 16.14 16.10 -6.62
C GLU A 236 16.98 16.17 -5.32
N GLU A 237 16.70 17.10 -4.42
CA GLU A 237 17.35 17.16 -3.09
C GLU A 237 16.93 15.99 -2.19
N ILE A 238 15.63 15.65 -2.18
CA ILE A 238 15.08 14.59 -1.35
C ILE A 238 15.50 13.22 -1.87
N TRP A 239 15.31 12.96 -3.16
CA TRP A 239 15.51 11.64 -3.76
C TRP A 239 16.91 11.43 -4.34
N GLY A 240 17.64 12.51 -4.59
CA GLY A 240 18.88 12.48 -5.36
C GLY A 240 18.64 12.56 -6.87
N PRO A 241 19.71 12.73 -7.66
CA PRO A 241 19.60 12.96 -9.09
C PRO A 241 19.14 11.71 -9.84
N ALA A 242 18.10 11.85 -10.67
CA ALA A 242 17.57 10.78 -11.51
C ALA A 242 18.14 10.81 -12.95
N ARG A 243 19.47 10.86 -13.09
CA ARG A 243 20.18 11.05 -14.37
C ARG A 243 21.06 9.87 -14.74
#